data_AF-A0A7C3SVF6-F1
#
_entry.id   AF-A0A7C3SVF6-F1
#
_cell.length_a   1.000
_cell.length_b   1.000
_cell.length_c   1.000
_cell.angle_alpha   90.00
_cell.angle_beta   90.00
_cell.angle_gamma   90.00
#
_symmetry.space_group_name_H-M   'P 1'
#
loop_
_entity.id
_entity.type
_entity.pdbx_description
1 polymer ?
#
loop_
_entity_poly.entity_id
_entity_poly.type
_entity_poly.pdbx_seq_one_letter_code
_entity_poly.pdbx_strand_id
1 'polypeptide(L)'
;MDKKDVNAAFDLVCEEIEGLLNAINREVNEASNAQDHDKVQQISEFAKSVKEFKEKVKSLQEEWNAIPKGKGSSQVRKRQGKGKLKKGLKTPQEKYVIPILESLIELDGEAKVKDVLNRVHNKMKGILNEYDYEKLPKTKQIRWENTAMWAKNKMKKEGLLSDDHRKRMWKITDKGKEYYNQHKSQT
;
A
#
# COMPACT_ATOMS: atom_id res chain seq x y z
N MET A 1 -6.03 4.33 -14.61
CA MET A 1 -5.68 3.06 -13.94
C MET A 1 -5.53 2.01 -15.01
N ASP A 2 -4.56 1.11 -14.89
CA ASP A 2 -4.53 -0.07 -15.75
C ASP A 2 -5.66 -1.01 -15.27
N LYS A 3 -6.50 -1.52 -16.17
CA LYS A 3 -7.56 -2.47 -15.80
C LYS A 3 -6.98 -3.71 -15.13
N LYS A 4 -5.75 -4.08 -15.49
CA LYS A 4 -5.02 -5.22 -14.91
C LYS A 4 -4.74 -5.05 -13.41
N ASP A 5 -4.38 -3.84 -12.97
CA ASP A 5 -4.09 -3.56 -11.56
C ASP A 5 -5.35 -3.66 -10.69
N VAL A 6 -6.50 -3.25 -11.25
CA VAL A 6 -7.79 -3.31 -10.55
C VAL A 6 -8.34 -4.74 -10.52
N ASN A 7 -8.18 -5.50 -11.61
CA ASN A 7 -8.57 -6.92 -11.63
C ASN A 7 -7.77 -7.75 -10.64
N ALA A 8 -6.45 -7.54 -10.55
CA ALA A 8 -5.63 -8.22 -9.55
C ALA A 8 -6.09 -7.96 -8.10
N ALA A 9 -6.64 -6.78 -7.82
CA ALA A 9 -7.22 -6.47 -6.51
C ALA A 9 -8.55 -7.19 -6.28
N PHE A 10 -9.39 -7.33 -7.31
CA PHE A 10 -10.62 -8.15 -7.23
C PHE A 10 -10.31 -9.64 -7.04
N ASP A 11 -9.32 -10.17 -7.75
CA ASP A 11 -8.89 -11.56 -7.62
C ASP A 11 -8.41 -11.85 -6.19
N LEU A 12 -7.60 -10.96 -5.60
CA LEU A 12 -7.15 -11.08 -4.22
C LEU A 12 -8.31 -11.08 -3.21
N VAL A 13 -9.32 -10.24 -3.42
CA VAL A 13 -10.51 -10.20 -2.55
C VAL A 13 -11.32 -11.49 -2.68
N CYS A 14 -11.47 -12.02 -3.90
CA CYS A 14 -12.14 -13.30 -4.14
C CYS A 14 -11.40 -14.48 -3.47
N GLU A 15 -10.07 -14.51 -3.54
CA GLU A 15 -9.23 -15.51 -2.87
C GLU A 15 -9.38 -15.47 -1.34
N GLU A 16 -9.39 -14.28 -0.74
CA GLU A 16 -9.58 -14.13 0.71
C GLU A 16 -10.97 -14.60 1.15
N ILE A 17 -12.02 -14.27 0.39
CA ILE A 17 -13.39 -14.73 0.67
C ILE A 17 -13.50 -16.25 0.53
N GLU A 18 -12.82 -16.85 -0.45
CA GLU A 18 -12.74 -18.32 -0.59
C GLU A 18 -12.02 -18.97 0.58
N GLY A 19 -10.95 -18.36 1.09
CA GLY A 19 -10.28 -18.77 2.32
C GLY A 19 -11.23 -18.80 3.52
N LEU A 20 -12.02 -17.73 3.70
CA LEU A 20 -13.03 -17.64 4.77
C LEU A 20 -14.12 -18.70 4.61
N LEU A 21 -14.66 -18.93 3.41
CA LEU A 21 -15.66 -19.98 3.18
C LEU A 21 -15.11 -21.38 3.49
N ASN A 22 -13.84 -21.64 3.17
CA ASN A 22 -13.19 -22.91 3.51
C ASN A 22 -13.00 -23.08 5.01
N ALA A 23 -12.67 -22.01 5.75
CA ALA A 23 -12.60 -22.04 7.21
C ALA A 23 -13.98 -22.29 7.83
N ILE A 24 -15.01 -21.58 7.37
CA ILE A 24 -16.40 -21.77 7.81
C ILE A 24 -16.87 -23.21 7.57
N ASN A 25 -16.57 -23.79 6.40
CA ASN A 25 -16.91 -25.19 6.11
C ASN A 25 -16.24 -26.19 7.07
N ARG A 26 -15.03 -25.90 7.56
CA ARG A 26 -14.37 -26.72 8.59
C ARG A 26 -15.11 -26.61 9.92
N GLU A 27 -15.46 -25.39 10.33
CA GLU A 27 -16.22 -25.15 11.57
C GLU A 27 -17.61 -25.79 11.54
N VAL A 28 -18.31 -25.78 10.39
CA VAL A 28 -19.58 -26.51 10.22
C VAL A 28 -19.40 -28.01 10.44
N ASN A 29 -18.36 -28.61 9.85
CA ASN A 29 -18.09 -30.04 9.99
C ASN A 29 -17.75 -30.41 11.45
N GLU A 30 -17.00 -29.55 12.14
CA GLU A 30 -16.67 -29.73 13.56
C GLU A 30 -17.91 -29.62 14.46
N ALA A 31 -18.75 -28.61 14.26
CA ALA A 31 -20.00 -28.43 15.00
C ALA A 31 -21.02 -29.54 14.71
N SER A 32 -21.05 -30.05 13.47
CA SER A 32 -21.89 -31.18 13.08
C SER A 32 -21.46 -32.48 13.75
N ASN A 33 -20.15 -32.73 13.88
CA ASN A 33 -19.62 -33.88 14.62
C ASN A 33 -19.94 -33.81 16.12
N ALA A 34 -19.99 -32.60 16.67
CA ALA A 34 -20.37 -32.35 18.07
C ALA A 34 -21.88 -32.40 18.32
N GLN A 35 -22.71 -32.65 17.29
CA GLN A 35 -24.19 -32.62 17.34
C GLN A 35 -24.77 -31.29 17.87
N ASP A 36 -24.01 -30.19 17.72
CA ASP A 36 -24.45 -28.85 18.12
C ASP A 36 -25.25 -28.22 16.97
N HIS A 37 -26.52 -28.61 16.87
CA HIS A 37 -27.42 -28.21 15.80
C HIS A 37 -27.62 -26.68 15.70
N ASP A 38 -27.61 -25.98 16.83
CA ASP A 38 -27.77 -24.52 16.88
C ASP A 38 -26.56 -23.81 16.26
N LYS A 39 -25.34 -24.25 16.60
CA LYS A 39 -24.11 -23.70 15.99
C LYS A 39 -24.01 -24.03 14.51
N VAL A 40 -24.37 -25.25 14.09
CA VAL A 40 -24.40 -25.62 12.66
C VAL A 40 -25.30 -24.65 11.88
N GLN A 41 -26.46 -24.31 12.43
CA GLN A 41 -27.37 -23.38 11.78
C GLN A 41 -26.81 -21.95 11.68
N GLN A 42 -26.24 -21.42 12.77
CA GLN A 42 -25.63 -20.08 12.77
C GLN A 42 -24.45 -19.97 11.80
N ILE A 43 -23.56 -20.97 11.80
CA ILE A 43 -22.38 -20.98 10.93
C ILE A 43 -22.82 -21.13 9.45
N SER A 44 -23.86 -21.91 9.18
CA SER A 44 -24.45 -22.06 7.84
C SER A 44 -25.07 -20.77 7.32
N GLU A 45 -25.80 -20.01 8.16
CA GLU A 45 -26.35 -18.70 7.80
C GLU A 45 -25.25 -17.67 7.49
N PHE A 46 -24.17 -17.69 8.26
CA PHE A 46 -23.00 -16.86 7.99
C PHE A 46 -22.31 -17.27 6.68
N ALA A 47 -22.12 -18.57 6.43
CA ALA A 47 -21.58 -19.09 5.17
C ALA A 47 -22.38 -18.61 3.96
N LYS A 48 -23.72 -18.61 4.07
CA LYS A 48 -24.63 -18.14 3.04
C LYS A 48 -24.41 -16.64 2.76
N SER A 49 -24.33 -15.83 3.80
CA SER A 49 -24.09 -14.38 3.67
C SER A 49 -22.74 -14.07 3.01
N VAL A 50 -21.69 -14.81 3.38
CA VAL A 50 -20.35 -14.68 2.78
C VAL A 50 -20.36 -15.11 1.30
N LYS A 51 -21.08 -16.17 0.95
CA LYS A 51 -21.26 -16.61 -0.43
C LYS A 51 -22.00 -15.57 -1.28
N GLU A 52 -23.07 -14.97 -0.75
CA GLU A 52 -23.80 -13.89 -1.44
C GLU A 52 -22.93 -12.66 -1.67
N PHE A 53 -22.07 -12.31 -0.70
CA PHE A 53 -21.11 -11.23 -0.87
C PHE A 53 -20.08 -11.55 -1.96
N LYS A 54 -19.57 -12.78 -2.04
CA LYS A 54 -18.66 -13.23 -3.11
C LYS A 54 -19.26 -13.02 -4.50
N GLU A 55 -20.53 -13.37 -4.70
CA GLU A 55 -21.21 -13.19 -5.98
C GLU A 55 -21.37 -11.71 -6.35
N LYS A 56 -21.63 -10.83 -5.37
CA LYS A 56 -21.62 -9.36 -5.59
C LYS A 56 -20.24 -8.83 -5.98
N VAL A 57 -19.18 -9.35 -5.37
CA VAL A 57 -17.81 -8.95 -5.72
C VAL A 57 -17.47 -9.40 -7.15
N LYS A 58 -17.88 -10.61 -7.55
CA LYS A 58 -17.72 -11.09 -8.93
C LYS A 58 -18.51 -10.26 -9.93
N SER A 59 -19.77 -9.93 -9.64
CA SER A 59 -20.57 -9.09 -10.54
C SER A 59 -19.93 -7.70 -10.73
N LEU A 60 -19.38 -7.11 -9.66
CA LEU A 60 -18.64 -5.86 -9.74
C LEU A 60 -17.35 -5.98 -10.57
N GLN A 61 -16.66 -7.12 -10.48
CA GLN A 61 -15.48 -7.41 -11.31
C GLN A 61 -15.86 -7.51 -12.80
N GLU A 62 -16.96 -8.17 -13.13
CA GLU A 62 -17.49 -8.28 -14.49
C GLU A 62 -17.94 -6.93 -15.04
N GLU A 63 -18.68 -6.15 -14.24
CA GLU A 63 -19.09 -4.79 -14.59
C GLU A 63 -17.86 -3.92 -14.89
N TRP A 64 -16.83 -3.97 -14.04
CA TRP A 64 -15.57 -3.25 -14.25
C TRP A 64 -14.85 -3.69 -15.55
N ASN A 65 -14.88 -4.98 -15.85
CA ASN A 65 -14.33 -5.52 -17.09
C ASN A 65 -15.12 -5.06 -18.33
N ALA A 66 -16.45 -4.97 -18.21
CA ALA A 66 -17.35 -4.55 -19.27
C ALA A 66 -17.27 -3.04 -19.61
N ILE A 67 -16.79 -2.19 -18.68
CA ILE A 67 -16.61 -0.75 -18.95
C ILE A 67 -15.73 -0.56 -20.19
N PRO A 68 -16.23 -0.03 -21.32
CA PRO A 68 -15.41 0.17 -22.51
C PRO A 68 -14.25 1.11 -22.17
N LYS A 69 -13.05 0.88 -22.76
CA LYS A 69 -12.03 1.94 -22.79
C LYS A 69 -12.63 3.07 -23.62
N GLY A 70 -13.24 4.06 -22.98
CA GLY A 70 -13.91 5.16 -23.67
C GLY A 70 -12.99 5.75 -24.73
N LYS A 71 -13.46 5.80 -25.99
CA LYS A 71 -12.97 6.78 -26.97
C LYS A 71 -13.23 8.14 -26.32
N GLY A 72 -12.16 8.82 -25.94
CA GLY A 72 -12.21 9.87 -24.92
C GLY A 72 -13.14 11.05 -25.23
N SER A 73 -13.85 11.50 -24.22
CA SER A 73 -14.04 12.93 -23.96
C SER A 73 -12.98 13.29 -22.90
N SER A 74 -12.02 14.16 -23.15
CA SER A 74 -12.23 15.50 -23.69
C SER A 74 -11.11 15.87 -24.65
N GLN A 75 -11.41 16.80 -25.57
CA GLN A 75 -10.42 17.66 -26.22
C GLN A 75 -9.60 18.40 -25.14
N VAL A 76 -8.64 17.72 -24.52
CA VAL A 76 -7.53 18.39 -23.85
C VAL A 76 -6.53 18.63 -24.95
N ARG A 77 -6.46 19.89 -25.39
CA ARG A 77 -5.37 20.42 -26.23
C ARG A 77 -4.09 19.66 -25.89
N LYS A 78 -3.47 19.01 -26.89
CA LYS A 78 -2.14 18.41 -26.81
C LYS A 78 -1.16 19.46 -26.26
N ARG A 79 -1.06 19.58 -24.95
CA ARG A 79 0.15 20.07 -24.31
C ARG A 79 0.98 18.83 -24.11
N GLN A 80 2.14 18.82 -24.76
CA GLN A 80 3.19 17.82 -24.65
C GLN A 80 3.57 17.67 -23.17
N GLY A 81 2.80 16.90 -22.40
CA GLY A 81 3.19 16.45 -21.08
C GLY A 81 4.13 15.28 -21.29
N LYS A 82 5.41 15.45 -20.92
CA LYS A 82 6.41 14.38 -20.86
C LYS A 82 5.72 13.08 -20.40
N GLY A 83 5.80 12.04 -21.23
CA GLY A 83 5.12 10.76 -21.02
C GLY A 83 5.46 10.13 -19.66
N LYS A 84 4.71 9.09 -19.29
CA LYS A 84 4.95 8.29 -18.08
C LYS A 84 6.45 7.94 -18.03
N LEU A 85 7.13 8.36 -16.95
CA LEU A 85 8.57 8.14 -16.79
C LEU A 85 8.87 6.65 -16.95
N LYS A 86 9.89 6.30 -17.76
CA LYS A 86 10.29 4.91 -17.96
C LYS A 86 10.65 4.27 -16.61
N LYS A 87 10.29 3.00 -16.42
CA LYS A 87 10.62 2.25 -15.19
C LYS A 87 12.13 2.28 -14.97
N GLY A 88 12.57 2.45 -13.71
CA GLY A 88 14.00 2.45 -13.33
C GLY A 88 14.71 3.80 -13.33
N LEU A 89 14.09 4.88 -13.84
CA LEU A 89 14.74 6.20 -13.88
C LEU A 89 14.71 6.97 -12.56
N LYS A 90 13.80 6.64 -11.64
CA LYS A 90 13.68 7.30 -10.33
C LYS A 90 14.42 6.50 -9.25
N THR A 91 14.88 7.17 -8.20
CA THR A 91 15.51 6.48 -7.06
C THR A 91 14.55 5.42 -6.49
N PRO A 92 15.01 4.16 -6.30
CA PRO A 92 14.21 3.08 -5.72
C PRO A 92 13.75 3.40 -4.29
N GLN A 93 12.62 2.84 -3.86
CA GLN A 93 12.07 3.11 -2.51
C GLN A 93 12.99 2.59 -1.40
N GLU A 94 13.69 1.50 -1.67
CA GLU A 94 14.61 0.81 -0.76
C GLU A 94 15.73 1.75 -0.30
N LYS A 95 16.19 2.66 -1.18
CA LYS A 95 17.23 3.65 -0.87
C LYS A 95 16.78 4.72 0.13
N TYR A 96 15.47 4.87 0.38
CA TYR A 96 14.93 5.83 1.34
C TYR A 96 14.84 5.25 2.76
N VAL A 97 14.92 3.93 2.94
CA VAL A 97 14.68 3.27 4.24
C VAL A 97 15.68 3.72 5.30
N ILE A 98 16.99 3.63 5.02
CA ILE A 98 18.05 4.02 5.97
C ILE A 98 18.01 5.53 6.25
N PRO A 99 17.96 6.44 5.25
CA PRO A 99 17.86 7.87 5.51
C PRO A 99 16.64 8.27 6.35
N ILE A 100 15.50 7.59 6.21
CA ILE A 100 14.30 7.86 7.02
C ILE A 100 14.52 7.44 8.47
N LEU A 101 15.03 6.24 8.72
CA LEU A 101 15.29 5.75 10.09
C LEU A 101 16.34 6.62 10.78
N GLU A 102 17.42 6.93 10.08
CA GLU A 102 18.49 7.80 10.59
C GLU A 102 17.95 9.19 10.96
N SER A 103 17.14 9.79 10.08
CA SER A 103 16.53 11.11 10.34
C SER A 103 15.62 11.11 11.56
N LEU A 104 14.92 10.00 11.83
CA LEU A 104 14.08 9.86 13.03
C LEU A 104 14.93 9.67 14.28
N ILE A 105 16.01 8.90 14.22
CA ILE A 105 16.95 8.73 15.34
C ILE A 105 17.58 10.08 15.71
N GLU A 106 17.98 10.88 14.73
CA GLU A 106 18.50 12.25 14.95
C GLU A 106 17.46 13.23 15.51
N LEU A 107 16.17 12.91 15.40
CA LEU A 107 15.05 13.70 15.89
C LEU A 107 14.42 13.06 17.15
N ASP A 108 15.24 12.40 17.97
CA ASP A 108 14.86 11.77 19.24
C ASP A 108 13.76 10.68 19.10
N GLY A 109 13.64 10.09 17.91
CA GLY A 109 12.80 8.94 17.61
C GLY A 109 11.37 9.26 17.15
N GLU A 110 10.89 10.51 17.29
CA GLU A 110 9.54 10.91 16.88
C GLU A 110 9.50 12.36 16.41
N ALA A 111 9.03 12.60 15.19
CA ALA A 111 9.00 13.95 14.63
C ALA A 111 7.90 14.17 13.59
N LYS A 112 7.62 15.44 13.29
CA LYS A 112 6.69 15.84 12.23
C LYS A 112 7.23 15.40 10.87
N VAL A 113 6.33 14.96 9.99
CA VAL A 113 6.68 14.50 8.64
C VAL A 113 7.57 15.50 7.89
N LYS A 114 7.28 16.80 8.00
CA LYS A 114 8.04 17.86 7.31
C LYS A 114 9.51 17.88 7.75
N ASP A 115 9.76 17.76 9.05
CA ASP A 115 11.11 17.83 9.62
C ASP A 115 11.91 16.59 9.24
N VAL A 116 11.28 15.42 9.25
CA VAL A 116 11.88 14.17 8.76
C VAL A 116 12.23 14.27 7.28
N LEU A 117 11.28 14.70 6.43
CA LEU A 117 11.50 14.82 4.98
C LEU A 117 12.64 15.80 4.65
N ASN A 118 12.77 16.91 5.38
CA ASN A 118 13.87 17.85 5.19
C ASN A 118 15.25 17.20 5.45
N ARG A 119 15.36 16.39 6.52
CA ARG A 119 16.60 15.65 6.83
C ARG A 119 16.89 14.56 5.81
N VAL A 120 15.87 13.77 5.46
CA VAL A 120 15.96 12.74 4.41
C VAL A 120 16.45 13.34 3.10
N HIS A 121 15.89 14.49 2.70
CA HIS A 121 16.33 15.20 1.50
C HIS A 121 17.82 15.53 1.57
N ASN A 122 18.28 16.14 2.67
CA ASN A 122 19.68 16.51 2.85
C ASN A 122 20.62 15.30 2.75
N LYS A 123 20.25 14.18 3.37
CA LYS A 123 21.03 12.93 3.31
C LYS A 123 21.03 12.31 1.90
N MET A 124 19.94 12.44 1.18
CA MET A 124 19.78 11.84 -0.15
C MET A 124 20.20 12.74 -1.31
N LYS A 125 20.64 13.99 -1.08
CA LYS A 125 21.04 14.93 -2.16
C LYS A 125 22.04 14.33 -3.16
N GLY A 126 22.97 13.49 -2.71
CA GLY A 126 23.94 12.80 -3.58
C GLY A 126 23.43 11.54 -4.26
N ILE A 127 22.24 11.06 -3.89
CA ILE A 127 21.61 9.82 -4.40
C ILE A 127 20.46 10.15 -5.36
N LEU A 128 19.70 11.21 -5.06
CA LEU A 128 18.59 11.66 -5.87
C LEU A 128 19.07 12.16 -7.23
N ASN A 129 18.32 11.83 -8.27
CA ASN A 129 18.61 12.27 -9.63
C ASN A 129 17.63 13.35 -10.11
N GLU A 130 17.85 13.87 -11.31
CA GLU A 130 17.01 14.93 -11.90
C GLU A 130 15.52 14.57 -11.96
N TYR A 131 15.17 13.29 -12.16
CA TYR A 131 13.79 12.84 -12.23
C TYR A 131 13.10 12.83 -10.88
N ASP A 132 13.85 12.67 -9.79
CA ASP A 132 13.31 12.68 -8.43
C ASP A 132 12.87 14.09 -8.00
N TYR A 133 13.47 15.12 -8.58
CA TYR A 133 13.14 16.53 -8.38
C TYR A 133 11.98 17.03 -9.25
N GLU A 134 11.56 16.27 -10.27
CA GLU A 134 10.42 16.67 -11.10
C GLU A 134 9.10 16.65 -10.30
N LYS A 135 8.22 17.60 -10.62
CA LYS A 135 6.86 17.64 -10.06
C LYS A 135 5.98 16.60 -10.73
N LEU A 136 5.13 15.93 -9.95
CA LEU A 136 4.09 15.06 -10.47
C LEU A 136 3.10 15.88 -11.33
N PRO A 137 2.72 15.40 -12.52
CA PRO A 137 1.90 16.18 -13.45
C PRO A 137 0.59 16.71 -12.87
N LYS A 138 -0.06 15.89 -12.01
CA LYS A 138 -1.38 16.17 -11.42
C LYS A 138 -1.32 16.91 -10.07
N THR A 139 -0.64 16.35 -9.08
CA THR A 139 -0.63 16.88 -7.71
C THR A 139 0.38 18.01 -7.51
N LYS A 140 1.30 18.21 -8.47
CA LYS A 140 2.44 19.15 -8.39
C LYS A 140 3.41 18.87 -7.23
N GLN A 141 3.22 17.79 -6.48
CA GLN A 141 4.14 17.32 -5.45
C GLN A 141 5.45 16.85 -6.08
N ILE A 142 6.56 17.06 -5.38
CA ILE A 142 7.89 16.59 -5.82
C ILE A 142 7.95 15.06 -5.74
N ARG A 143 8.51 14.40 -6.75
CA ARG A 143 8.51 12.94 -6.87
C ARG A 143 9.27 12.22 -5.75
N TRP A 144 10.38 12.77 -5.28
CA TRP A 144 11.16 12.17 -4.19
C TRP A 144 10.36 12.17 -2.87
N GLU A 145 9.66 13.27 -2.56
CA GLU A 145 8.80 13.35 -1.37
C GLU A 145 7.70 12.29 -1.43
N ASN A 146 7.03 12.18 -2.57
CA ASN A 146 6.02 11.15 -2.77
C ASN A 146 6.63 9.74 -2.65
N THR A 147 7.84 9.51 -3.17
CA THR A 147 8.53 8.23 -3.04
C THR A 147 8.90 7.91 -1.59
N ALA A 148 9.36 8.90 -0.81
CA ALA A 148 9.62 8.76 0.62
C ALA A 148 8.34 8.41 1.41
N MET A 149 7.18 8.98 1.05
CA MET A 149 5.89 8.61 1.64
C MET A 149 5.53 7.14 1.36
N TRP A 150 5.81 6.64 0.15
CA TRP A 150 5.61 5.22 -0.20
C TRP A 150 6.57 4.30 0.57
N ALA A 151 7.84 4.69 0.69
CA ALA A 151 8.82 3.97 1.50
C ALA A 151 8.36 3.88 2.96
N LYS A 152 7.90 4.98 3.56
CA LYS A 152 7.31 4.97 4.91
C LYS A 152 6.14 4.00 5.04
N ASN A 153 5.23 3.97 4.08
CA ASN A 153 4.08 3.05 4.14
C ASN A 153 4.53 1.58 4.11
N LYS A 154 5.57 1.26 3.33
CA LYS A 154 6.20 -0.07 3.33
C LYS A 154 6.85 -0.39 4.67
N MET A 155 7.66 0.52 5.19
CA MET A 155 8.33 0.40 6.50
C MET A 155 7.34 0.23 7.66
N LYS A 156 6.18 0.91 7.60
CA LYS A 156 5.09 0.72 8.58
C LYS A 156 4.52 -0.70 8.53
N LYS A 157 4.27 -1.25 7.34
CA LYS A 157 3.81 -2.64 7.18
C LYS A 157 4.84 -3.65 7.71
N GLU A 158 6.12 -3.34 7.55
CA GLU A 158 7.22 -4.15 8.07
C GLU A 158 7.47 -3.95 9.58
N GLY A 159 6.77 -3.01 10.22
CA GLY A 159 6.86 -2.72 11.65
C GLY A 159 8.08 -1.89 12.06
N LEU A 160 8.78 -1.25 11.12
CA LEU A 160 9.96 -0.40 11.38
C LEU A 160 9.58 1.00 11.87
N LEU A 161 8.36 1.44 11.55
CA LEU A 161 7.83 2.76 11.88
C LEU A 161 6.38 2.67 12.33
N SER A 162 5.96 3.62 13.16
CA SER A 162 4.55 3.95 13.38
C SER A 162 4.27 5.39 12.97
N ASP A 163 3.01 5.70 12.68
CA ASP A 163 2.59 7.07 12.35
C ASP A 163 1.30 7.47 13.07
N ASP A 164 1.27 8.73 13.50
CA ASP A 164 0.04 9.39 13.96
C ASP A 164 -0.49 10.26 12.83
N HIS A 165 -1.58 9.79 12.20
CA HIS A 165 -2.22 10.50 11.08
C HIS A 165 -2.84 11.83 11.49
N ARG A 166 -3.31 11.97 12.73
CA ARG A 166 -3.92 13.21 13.23
C ARG A 166 -2.85 14.27 13.44
N LYS A 167 -1.69 13.89 13.99
CA LYS A 167 -0.59 14.82 14.29
C LYS A 167 0.43 14.94 13.16
N ARG A 168 0.33 14.13 12.10
CA ARG A 168 1.31 14.03 11.01
C ARG A 168 2.73 13.82 11.55
N MET A 169 2.87 12.86 12.45
CA MET A 169 4.15 12.49 13.05
C MET A 169 4.53 11.06 12.68
N TRP A 170 5.82 10.85 12.49
CA TRP A 170 6.42 9.54 12.33
C TRP A 170 7.24 9.22 13.56
N LYS A 171 7.19 7.95 13.96
CA LYS A 171 7.92 7.43 15.10
C LYS A 171 8.66 6.17 14.70
N ILE A 172 9.91 6.06 15.11
CA ILE A 172 10.69 4.84 14.94
C ILE A 172 10.31 3.81 16.01
N THR A 173 10.15 2.56 15.60
CA THR A 173 9.96 1.43 16.53
C THR A 173 11.31 0.87 16.94
N ASP A 174 11.35 0.03 17.98
CA ASP A 174 12.61 -0.62 18.37
C ASP A 174 13.14 -1.56 17.28
N LYS A 175 12.24 -2.27 16.58
CA LYS A 175 12.57 -3.02 15.36
C LYS A 175 13.21 -2.13 14.28
N GLY A 176 12.72 -0.90 14.13
CA GLY A 176 13.30 0.09 13.22
C GLY A 176 14.73 0.50 13.61
N LYS A 177 15.00 0.68 14.91
CA LYS A 177 16.35 0.99 15.43
C LYS A 177 17.32 -0.18 15.21
N GLU A 178 16.88 -1.40 15.48
CA GLU A 178 17.66 -2.62 15.21
C GLU A 178 18.00 -2.75 13.73
N TYR A 179 17.00 -2.57 12.85
CA TYR A 179 17.18 -2.61 11.41
C TYR A 179 18.22 -1.57 10.95
N TYR A 180 18.14 -0.34 11.46
CA TYR A 180 19.13 0.70 11.18
C TYR A 180 20.53 0.29 11.60
N ASN A 181 20.70 -0.24 12.83
CA ASN A 181 22.01 -0.65 13.33
C ASN A 181 22.63 -1.79 12.51
N GLN A 182 21.81 -2.71 11.99
CA GLN A 182 22.28 -3.81 11.13
C GLN A 182 22.71 -3.34 9.73
N HIS A 183 22.14 -2.25 9.22
CA HIS A 183 22.28 -1.84 7.81
C HIS A 183 22.99 -0.49 7.61
N LYS A 184 23.35 0.23 8.68
CA LYS A 184 24.03 1.54 8.60
C LYS A 184 25.38 1.51 7.87
N SER A 185 26.01 0.34 7.74
CA SER A 185 27.31 0.14 7.08
C SER A 185 27.24 -0.10 5.56
N GLN A 186 26.05 -0.04 4.94
CA GLN A 186 25.85 -0.25 3.49
C GLN A 186 25.53 1.05 2.70
N THR A 187 25.72 2.22 3.31
CA THR A 187 25.51 3.52 2.66
C THR A 187 26.84 4.08 2.17
#